data_AF-A0A0E3K181-F1
#
_entry.id   AF-A0A0E3K181-F1
#
_cell.length_a   1.000
_cell.length_b   1.000
_cell.length_c   1.000
_cell.angle_alpha   90.00
_cell.angle_beta   90.00
_cell.angle_gamma   90.00
#
_symmetry.space_group_name_H-M   'P 1'
#
loop_
_entity.id
_entity.type
_entity.pdbx_description
1 polymer ?
#
loop_
_entity_poly.entity_id
_entity_poly.type
_entity_poly.pdbx_seq_one_letter_code
_entity_poly.pdbx_strand_id
1 'polypeptide(L)' 'MFKHIYMWLRDGSEFWCWISYISGPHLGGFRWDGSHWISFEVDLRKIDVYST' A
#
# COMPACT_ATOMS: atom_id res chain seq x y z
N MET A 1 15.44 -3.91 -8.38
CA MET A 1 15.45 -4.03 -6.91
C MET A 1 14.04 -3.79 -6.44
N PHE A 2 13.33 -4.82 -5.96
CA PHE A 2 11.96 -4.66 -5.47
C PHE A 2 12.02 -3.97 -4.11
N LYS A 3 11.45 -2.76 -4.00
CA LYS A 3 11.32 -2.06 -2.71
C LYS A 3 10.05 -2.56 -2.05
N HIS A 4 10.18 -3.28 -0.94
CA HIS A 4 9.06 -3.56 -0.05
C HIS A 4 8.73 -2.26 0.70
N ILE A 5 7.50 -1.79 0.59
CA ILE A 5 7.03 -0.62 1.33
C ILE A 5 6.17 -1.13 2.47
N TYR A 6 6.52 -0.76 3.69
CA TYR A 6 5.67 -0.98 4.85
C TYR A 6 4.64 0.14 4.89
N MET A 7 3.35 -0.20 4.79
CA MET A 7 2.26 0.77 4.71
C MET A 7 1.35 0.66 5.94
N TRP A 8 0.99 1.82 6.49
CA TRP A 8 0.05 1.98 7.60
C TRP A 8 -1.15 2.80 7.11
N LEU A 9 -2.35 2.24 7.23
CA LEU A 9 -3.59 2.92 6.90
C LEU A 9 -4.22 3.53 8.16
N ARG A 10 -4.99 4.61 7.98
CA ARG A 10 -5.69 5.30 9.09
C ARG A 10 -6.69 4.44 9.86
N ASP A 11 -7.11 3.32 9.28
CA ASP A 11 -8.00 2.34 9.90
C ASP A 11 -7.24 1.38 10.86
N GLY A 12 -5.92 1.56 11.03
CA GLY A 12 -5.07 0.69 11.85
C GLY A 12 -4.57 -0.57 11.13
N SER A 13 -4.88 -0.69 9.83
CA SER A 13 -4.37 -1.78 8.99
C SER A 13 -2.90 -1.57 8.63
N GLU A 14 -2.10 -2.60 8.82
CA GLU A 14 -0.66 -2.61 8.53
C GLU A 14 -0.27 -3.77 7.63
N PHE A 15 0.52 -3.49 6.59
CA PHE A 15 0.94 -4.54 5.67
C PHE A 15 2.15 -4.13 4.84
N TRP A 16 2.89 -5.15 4.39
CA TRP A 16 3.85 -5.00 3.32
C TRP A 16 3.14 -4.86 1.98
N CYS A 17 3.58 -3.93 1.15
CA CYS A 17 3.03 -3.74 -0.19
C CYS A 17 4.10 -3.50 -1.25
N TRP A 18 3.72 -3.82 -2.48
CA TRP A 18 4.38 -3.40 -3.71
C TRP A 18 3.43 -2.51 -4.51
N ILE A 19 3.89 -1.32 -4.86
CA ILE A 19 3.15 -0.40 -5.72
C ILE A 19 3.40 -0.80 -7.16
N SER A 20 2.34 -1.07 -7.91
CA SER A 20 2.41 -1.39 -9.34
C SER A 20 2.07 -0.20 -10.21
N TYR A 21 1.05 0.59 -9.81
CA TYR A 21 0.65 1.78 -10.55
C TYR A 21 0.09 2.86 -9.62
N ILE A 22 0.11 4.09 -10.12
CA ILE A 22 -0.55 5.24 -9.54
C ILE A 22 -1.40 5.86 -10.66
N SER A 23 -2.71 6.01 -10.41
CA SER A 23 -3.65 6.59 -11.37
C SER A 23 -4.54 7.61 -10.66
N GLY A 24 -4.30 8.89 -10.91
CA GLY A 24 -5.00 9.97 -10.22
C GLY A 24 -4.81 9.87 -8.69
N PRO A 25 -5.90 9.90 -7.89
CA PRO A 25 -5.81 9.71 -6.44
C PRO A 25 -5.70 8.24 -6.01
N HIS A 26 -5.63 7.28 -6.94
CA HIS A 26 -5.60 5.85 -6.62
C HIS A 26 -4.19 5.28 -6.75
N LEU A 27 -3.79 4.47 -5.77
CA LEU A 27 -2.56 3.71 -5.75
C LEU A 27 -2.92 2.23 -5.69
N GLY A 28 -2.44 1.47 -6.67
CA GLY A 28 -2.75 0.05 -6.81
C GLY A 28 -1.50 -0.82 -6.87
N GLY A 29 -1.63 -2.05 -6.40
CA GLY A 29 -0.55 -3.01 -6.41
C GLY A 29 -0.89 -4.29 -5.66
N PHE A 30 0.09 -4.86 -4.97
CA PHE A 30 -0.08 -6.09 -4.20
C PHE A 30 0.28 -5.87 -2.74
N ARG A 31 -0.56 -6.37 -1.82
CA ARG A 31 -0.28 -6.40 -0.39
C ARG A 31 -0.10 -7.83 0.09
N TRP A 32 0.72 -7.99 1.11
CA TRP A 32 0.89 -9.26 1.81
C TRP A 32 -0.21 -9.40 2.87
N ASP A 33 -1.01 -10.47 2.81
CA ASP A 33 -2.05 -10.75 3.80
C ASP A 33 -1.55 -11.59 5.01
N GLY A 34 -0.30 -12.06 4.94
CA GLY A 34 0.27 -13.01 5.90
C GLY A 34 0.67 -14.33 5.25
N SER A 35 -0.02 -14.72 4.17
CA SER A 35 0.29 -15.96 3.43
C SER A 35 0.47 -15.75 1.93
N HIS A 36 -0.22 -14.78 1.34
CA HIS A 36 -0.17 -14.54 -0.11
C HIS A 36 -0.07 -13.05 -0.46
N TRP A 37 0.44 -12.79 -1.67
CA TRP A 37 0.32 -11.49 -2.32
C TRP A 37 -1.04 -11.38 -2.98
N ILE A 38 -1.85 -10.45 -2.50
CA ILE A 38 -3.19 -10.18 -3.04
C ILE A 38 -3.24 -8.79 -3.64
N SER A 39 -4.00 -8.60 -4.71
CA SER A 39 -4.18 -7.28 -5.30
C SER A 39 -4.89 -6.36 -4.30
N PHE A 40 -4.42 -5.11 -4.23
CA PHE A 40 -5.05 -4.06 -3.43
C PHE A 40 -5.02 -2.74 -4.18
N GLU A 41 -5.98 -1.89 -3.86
CA GLU A 41 -6.02 -0.51 -4.30
C GLU A 41 -6.45 0.34 -3.11
N VAL A 42 -5.80 1.49 -2.96
CA VAL A 42 -6.11 2.45 -1.92
C VAL A 42 -6.10 3.86 -2.49
N ASP A 43 -7.05 4.69 -2.04
CA ASP A 43 -7.04 6.12 -2.36
C ASP A 43 -5.95 6.81 -1.53
N LEU A 44 -5.07 7.57 -2.18
CA LEU A 44 -3.95 8.31 -1.58
C LEU A 44 -4.40 9.23 -0.44
N ARG A 45 -5.65 9.72 -0.45
CA ARG A 45 -6.20 10.55 0.65
C ARG A 45 -6.46 9.76 1.92
N LYS A 46 -6.48 8.42 1.84
CA LYS A 46 -6.62 7.50 2.98
C LYS A 46 -5.28 7.02 3.52
N ILE A 47 -4.17 7.32 2.84
CA ILE A 47 -2.82 6.95 3.28
C ILE A 47 -2.24 8.13 4.06
N ASP A 48 -1.90 7.90 5.34
CA ASP A 48 -1.12 8.86 6.11
C ASP A 48 0.36 8.53 5.87
N VAL A 49 1.00 9.24 4.93
CA VAL A 49 2.44 9.09 4.69
C VAL A 49 3.18 10.06 5.60
N TYR A 50 3.77 9.55 6.67
CA TYR A 50 4.77 10.29 7.44
C TYR A 50 6.14 10.07 6.80
N SER A 51 6.71 11.10 6.17
CA SER A 51 8.13 11.13 5.84
C SER A 51 8.75 12.36 6.48
N THR A 52 9.53 12.14 7.54
CA THR A 52 10.44 13.15 8.11
C THR A 52 11.54 13.51 7.11
#